data_AF-A0A957NAC7-F1
#
_entry.id   AF-A0A957NAC7-F1
#
_cell.length_a   1.000
_cell.length_b   1.000
_cell.length_c   1.000
_cell.angle_alpha   90.00
_cell.angle_beta   90.00
_cell.angle_gamma   90.00
#
_symmetry.space_group_name_H-M   'P 1'
#
loop_
_entity.id
_entity.type
_entity.pdbx_description
1 polymer ?
#
loop_
_entity_poly.entity_id
_entity_poly.type
_entity_poly.pdbx_seq_one_letter_code
_entity_poly.pdbx_strand_id
1 'polypeptide(L)' 'MAPSVNLGSVRQLYNDGNHNAFTDLCWFQGRIYLTFRSCPDGHMLFTSSQIVVMASDDGTDWA' A
#
# COMPACT_ATOMS: atom_id res chain seq x y z
N MET A 1 27.14 3.54 -16.40
CA MET A 1 26.99 3.75 -14.94
C MET A 1 25.51 3.71 -14.63
N ALA A 2 25.08 2.89 -13.67
CA ALA A 2 23.72 2.95 -13.17
C ALA A 2 23.55 4.22 -12.31
N PRO A 3 22.36 4.86 -12.31
CA PRO A 3 22.10 5.98 -11.41
C PRO A 3 22.30 5.53 -9.95
N SER A 4 22.94 6.37 -9.14
CA SER A 4 23.01 6.15 -7.69
C SER A 4 21.68 6.53 -7.06
N VAL A 5 21.08 5.60 -6.32
CA VAL A 5 19.85 5.84 -5.55
C VAL A 5 20.24 6.00 -4.09
N ASN A 6 19.82 7.11 -3.47
CA ASN A 6 19.93 7.32 -2.03
C ASN A 6 18.54 7.10 -1.40
N LEU A 7 18.42 6.14 -0.49
CA LEU A 7 17.19 5.86 0.23
C LEU A 7 17.09 6.77 1.46
N GLY A 8 16.17 7.74 1.42
CA GLY A 8 16.00 8.69 2.53
C GLY A 8 15.32 8.10 3.76
N SER A 9 14.27 7.29 3.57
CA SER A 9 13.55 6.64 4.68
C SER A 9 12.72 5.44 4.21
N VAL A 10 12.28 4.62 5.17
CA VAL A 10 11.32 3.52 4.98
C VAL A 10 10.27 3.63 6.08
N ARG A 11 8.99 3.50 5.74
CA ARG A 11 7.86 3.55 6.68
C ARG A 11 6.95 2.35 6.48
N GLN A 12 6.44 1.80 7.59
CA GLN A 12 5.34 0.83 7.57
C GLN A 12 4.00 1.59 7.57
N LEU A 13 3.17 1.34 6.56
CA LEU A 13 1.87 2.01 6.42
C LEU A 13 0.70 1.18 6.96
N TYR A 14 0.85 -0.15 6.98
CA TYR A 14 -0.24 -1.04 7.30
C TYR A 14 0.29 -2.31 7.97
N ASN A 15 -0.33 -2.73 9.07
CA ASN A 15 0.12 -3.87 9.89
C ASN A 15 -1.01 -4.42 10.77
N ASP A 16 -1.91 -5.19 10.16
CA ASP A 16 -3.05 -5.82 10.83
C ASP A 16 -2.90 -7.36 10.98
N GLY A 17 -1.75 -7.91 10.57
CA GLY A 17 -1.48 -9.36 10.59
C GLY A 17 -2.10 -10.15 9.43
N ASN A 18 -2.87 -9.52 8.54
CA ASN A 18 -3.43 -10.17 7.36
C ASN A 18 -2.39 -10.35 6.26
N HIS A 19 -2.71 -11.18 5.26
CA HIS A 19 -1.94 -11.24 4.03
C HIS A 19 -2.25 -10.04 3.14
N ASN A 20 -1.45 -8.98 3.31
CA ASN A 20 -1.52 -7.72 2.56
C ASN A 20 -0.50 -7.72 1.42
N ALA A 21 -0.95 -7.66 0.16
CA ALA A 21 -0.07 -7.72 -1.01
C ALA A 21 -0.72 -7.16 -2.28
N PHE A 22 0.04 -7.20 -3.38
CA PHE A 22 -0.37 -6.78 -4.72
C PHE A 22 -0.69 -5.28 -4.79
N THR A 23 0.29 -4.50 -4.33
CA THR A 23 0.19 -3.06 -4.16
C THR A 23 0.21 -2.31 -5.50
N ASP A 24 -0.59 -1.23 -5.57
CA ASP A 24 -0.46 -0.21 -6.61
C ASP A 24 -0.56 1.20 -5.98
N LEU A 25 -0.02 2.20 -6.67
CA LEU A 25 0.07 3.59 -6.20
C LEU A 25 -0.14 4.56 -7.36
N CYS A 26 -1.03 5.54 -7.19
CA CYS A 26 -1.22 6.60 -8.17
C CYS A 26 -1.46 7.97 -7.54
N TRP A 27 -1.21 9.02 -8.32
CA TRP A 27 -1.66 10.38 -8.01
C TRP A 27 -2.93 10.69 -8.80
N PHE A 28 -3.97 11.16 -8.12
CA PHE A 28 -5.20 11.59 -8.76
C PHE A 28 -5.82 12.77 -8.01
N GLN A 29 -6.17 13.84 -8.74
CA GLN A 29 -6.79 15.05 -8.18
C GLN A 29 -6.06 15.61 -6.94
N GLY A 30 -4.73 15.66 -6.99
CA GLY A 30 -3.90 16.22 -5.92
C GLY A 30 -3.70 15.32 -4.69
N ARG A 31 -4.14 14.05 -4.75
CA ARG A 31 -3.98 13.09 -3.64
C ARG A 31 -3.26 11.82 -4.13
N ILE A 32 -2.57 11.16 -3.21
CA ILE A 32 -1.95 9.86 -3.41
C ILE A 32 -2.95 8.79 -3.01
N TYR A 33 -3.17 7.81 -3.88
CA TYR A 33 -3.99 6.64 -3.59
C TYR A 33 -3.12 5.40 -3.58
N LEU A 34 -3.14 4.68 -2.47
CA LEU A 34 -2.48 3.40 -2.27
C LEU A 34 -3.54 2.31 -2.18
N THR A 35 -3.44 1.30 -3.02
CA THR A 35 -4.35 0.15 -3.01
C THR A 35 -3.58 -1.14 -2.82
N PHE A 36 -4.18 -2.09 -2.11
CA PHE A 36 -3.67 -3.45 -1.96
C PHE A 36 -4.81 -4.41 -1.62
N ARG A 37 -4.58 -5.71 -1.83
CA ARG A 37 -5.48 -6.76 -1.34
C ARG A 37 -5.10 -7.10 0.10
N SER A 38 -6.09 -7.16 0.99
CA SER A 38 -5.98 -7.72 2.33
C SER A 38 -6.80 -9.01 2.45
N CYS A 39 -6.27 -10.02 3.13
CA CYS A 39 -7.01 -11.27 3.39
C CYS A 39 -6.56 -11.93 4.69
N PRO A 40 -7.48 -12.19 5.64
CA PRO A 40 -7.15 -12.86 6.89
C PRO A 40 -6.80 -14.34 6.69
N ASP A 41 -7.34 -14.98 5.66
CA ASP A 41 -7.14 -16.41 5.38
C ASP A 41 -5.87 -16.70 4.55
N GLY A 42 -5.12 -15.66 4.18
CA GLY A 42 -3.82 -15.79 3.52
C GLY A 42 -3.80 -15.52 2.01
N HIS A 43 -2.87 -16.19 1.33
CA HIS A 43 -2.48 -15.87 -0.05
C HIS A 43 -3.50 -16.27 -1.11
N MET A 44 -4.24 -17.37 -0.90
CA MET A 44 -5.15 -17.95 -1.89
C MET A 44 -6.45 -17.16 -2.05
N LEU A 45 -7.32 -17.63 -2.93
CA LEU A 45 -8.62 -17.02 -3.19
C LEU A 45 -9.62 -17.35 -2.08
N PHE A 46 -10.01 -16.34 -1.31
CA PHE A 46 -11.01 -16.45 -0.26
C PHE A 46 -12.03 -15.34 -0.38
N THR A 47 -13.29 -15.61 -0.04
CA THR A 47 -14.37 -14.63 -0.02
C THR A 47 -14.21 -13.58 1.09
N SER A 48 -13.30 -13.82 2.04
CA SER A 48 -12.86 -12.87 3.07
C SER A 48 -11.88 -11.81 2.54
N SER A 49 -11.44 -11.92 1.29
CA SER A 49 -10.52 -10.96 0.68
C SER A 49 -11.20 -9.60 0.50
N GLN A 50 -10.46 -8.53 0.80
CA GLN A 50 -10.90 -7.15 0.62
C GLN A 50 -9.85 -6.37 -0.19
N ILE A 51 -10.32 -5.39 -0.97
CA ILE A 51 -9.45 -4.37 -1.55
C ILE A 51 -9.47 -3.18 -0.61
N VAL A 52 -8.31 -2.82 -0.08
CA VAL A 52 -8.12 -1.66 0.77
C VAL A 52 -7.61 -0.52 -0.09
N VAL A 53 -8.23 0.65 0.02
CA VAL A 53 -7.80 1.88 -0.65
C VAL A 53 -7.57 2.92 0.43
N MET A 54 -6.34 3.44 0.51
CA MET A 54 -5.97 4.52 1.41
C MET A 54 -5.61 5.76 0.60
N ALA A 55 -5.90 6.93 1.14
CA ALA A 55 -5.54 8.21 0.53
C ALA A 55 -4.61 9.03 1.44
N SER A 56 -3.71 9.78 0.82
CA SER A 56 -2.79 10.69 1.51
C SER A 56 -2.59 11.97 0.71
N ASP A 57 -2.40 13.08 1.41
CA ASP A 57 -2.09 14.37 0.77
C ASP A 57 -0.58 14.57 0.60
N ASP A 58 0.24 13.90 1.41
CA ASP A 58 1.70 14.13 1.50
C ASP A 58 2.55 12.85 1.54
N GLY A 59 1.92 11.68 1.59
CA GLY A 59 2.57 10.37 1.70
C GLY A 59 2.99 10.00 3.12
N THR A 60 2.69 10.83 4.12
CA THR A 60 3.04 10.58 5.53
C THR A 60 1.84 10.10 6.33
N ASP A 61 0.70 10.76 6.21
CA ASP A 61 -0.54 10.39 6.90
C ASP A 61 -1.55 9.81 5.92
N TRP A 62 -2.19 8.70 6.32
CA TRP A 62 -3.03 7.89 5.44
C TRP A 62 -4.38 7.64 6.13
N ALA A 63 -5.46 7.74 5.36
CA ALA A 63 -6.83 7.48 5.77
C ALA A 63 -7.51 6.46 4.85
#